data_AF-A0A8X6IFR6-F1
#
_entry.id   AF-A0A8X6IFR6-F1
#
_cell.length_a   1.000
_cell.length_b   1.000
_cell.length_c   1.000
_cell.angle_alpha   90.00
_cell.angle_beta   90.00
_cell.angle_gamma   90.00
#
_symmetry.space_group_name_H-M   'P 1'
#
loop_
_entity.id
_entity.type
_entity.pdbx_description
1 polymer ?
#
loop_
_entity_poly.entity_id
_entity_poly.type
_entity_poly.pdbx_seq_one_letter_code
_entity_poly.pdbx_strand_id
1 'polypeptide(L)'
;MLHYAVGMPDPKKVRLLIKKGADVDAADAGKYRPLHLAVMGQRVENTKELIKAGADVNAVERSSKFAPLHLACMVAEIKIVEELVKAGGNVEQKDKFGKTPMDYARNSKEIKEVLENVKMANKQGEFLEKLVVVSESTVAGVIMAKEELKNMDEEVKDGEL
;
A
#
# COMPACT_ATOMS: atom_id res chain seq x y z
N MET A 1 -16.53 18.04 -11.33
CA MET A 1 -15.47 18.71 -12.12
C MET A 1 -14.15 17.93 -12.09
N LEU A 2 -13.66 17.51 -10.91
CA LEU A 2 -12.45 16.70 -10.78
C LEU A 2 -12.59 15.32 -11.46
N HIS A 3 -13.71 14.60 -11.27
CA HIS A 3 -13.98 13.31 -11.92
C HIS A 3 -13.77 13.31 -13.44
N TYR A 4 -14.20 14.37 -14.13
CA TYR A 4 -14.01 14.49 -15.57
C TYR A 4 -12.55 14.77 -15.94
N ALA A 5 -11.87 15.63 -15.18
CA ALA A 5 -10.48 15.99 -15.46
C ALA A 5 -9.53 14.80 -15.30
N VAL A 6 -9.76 13.93 -14.31
CA VAL A 6 -8.88 12.78 -14.04
C VAL A 6 -8.96 11.69 -15.11
N GLY A 7 -10.04 11.62 -15.88
CA GLY A 7 -10.16 10.71 -17.03
C GLY A 7 -9.37 11.18 -18.27
N MET A 8 -8.97 12.45 -18.31
CA MET A 8 -8.21 13.06 -19.41
C MET A 8 -6.70 13.03 -19.10
N PRO A 9 -5.81 12.93 -20.11
CA PRO A 9 -4.36 12.96 -19.89
C PRO A 9 -3.84 14.39 -19.62
N ASP A 10 -4.42 15.08 -18.64
CA ASP A 10 -4.07 16.46 -18.25
C ASP A 10 -3.78 16.57 -16.74
N PRO A 11 -2.56 16.18 -16.32
CA PRO A 11 -2.16 16.22 -14.91
C PRO A 11 -2.00 17.66 -14.39
N LYS A 12 -1.86 18.66 -15.28
CA LYS A 12 -1.80 20.07 -14.88
C LYS A 12 -3.17 20.56 -14.42
N LYS A 13 -4.23 20.20 -15.16
CA LYS A 13 -5.61 20.52 -14.78
C LYS A 13 -6.04 19.81 -13.51
N VAL A 14 -5.64 18.55 -13.33
CA VAL A 14 -5.86 17.81 -12.06
C VAL A 14 -5.21 18.56 -10.89
N ARG A 15 -3.91 18.89 -10.99
CA ARG A 15 -3.22 19.68 -9.96
C ARG A 15 -3.89 21.01 -9.66
N LEU A 16 -4.32 21.74 -10.69
CA LEU A 16 -4.99 23.03 -10.53
C LEU A 16 -6.31 22.88 -9.76
N LEU A 17 -7.11 21.88 -10.09
CA LEU A 17 -8.39 21.63 -9.41
C LEU A 17 -8.18 21.26 -7.95
N ILE A 18 -7.21 20.38 -7.66
CA ILE A 18 -6.83 20.02 -6.28
C ILE A 18 -6.40 21.27 -5.49
N LYS A 19 -5.53 22.10 -6.07
CA LYS A 19 -5.10 23.38 -5.46
C LYS A 19 -6.24 24.36 -5.20
N LYS A 20 -7.33 24.28 -5.98
CA LYS A 20 -8.54 25.07 -5.78
C LYS A 20 -9.51 24.48 -4.75
N GLY A 21 -9.10 23.44 -4.02
CA GLY A 21 -9.90 22.81 -2.97
C GLY A 21 -10.88 21.76 -3.49
N ALA A 22 -10.65 21.18 -4.68
CA ALA A 22 -11.44 20.03 -5.12
C ALA A 22 -11.21 18.85 -4.17
N ASP A 23 -12.30 18.28 -3.67
CA ASP A 23 -12.27 17.06 -2.86
C ASP A 23 -11.75 15.87 -3.70
N VAL A 24 -10.57 15.37 -3.32
CA VAL A 24 -9.85 14.27 -3.99
C VAL A 24 -10.54 12.92 -3.84
N ASP A 25 -11.48 12.84 -2.89
CA ASP A 25 -12.16 11.63 -2.48
C ASP A 25 -13.68 11.69 -2.72
N ALA A 26 -14.15 12.77 -3.35
CA ALA A 26 -15.54 12.94 -3.72
C ALA A 26 -16.04 11.74 -4.54
N ALA A 27 -17.07 11.06 -4.05
CA ALA A 27 -17.71 9.96 -4.75
C ALA A 27 -18.68 10.49 -5.81
N ASP A 28 -18.66 9.92 -7.03
CA ASP A 28 -19.72 10.14 -8.01
C ASP A 28 -20.97 9.27 -7.71
N ALA A 29 -21.96 9.28 -8.60
CA ALA A 29 -23.20 8.51 -8.44
C ALA A 29 -22.97 6.99 -8.30
N GLY A 30 -21.88 6.46 -8.88
CA GLY A 30 -21.45 5.06 -8.74
C GLY A 30 -20.54 4.81 -7.54
N LYS A 31 -20.29 5.82 -6.71
CA LYS A 31 -19.20 5.88 -5.72
C LYS A 31 -17.81 5.67 -6.31
N TYR A 32 -17.62 5.94 -7.61
CA TYR A 32 -16.28 6.07 -8.13
C TYR A 32 -15.68 7.37 -7.61
N ARG A 33 -14.54 7.23 -6.95
CA ARG A 33 -13.70 8.35 -6.56
C ARG A 33 -12.73 8.72 -7.68
N PRO A 34 -12.19 9.95 -7.72
CA PRO A 34 -11.23 10.37 -8.73
C PRO A 34 -10.10 9.37 -8.98
N LEU A 35 -9.58 8.71 -7.94
CA LEU A 35 -8.52 7.71 -8.06
C LEU A 35 -8.95 6.49 -8.87
N HIS A 36 -10.18 5.98 -8.68
CA HIS A 36 -10.71 4.86 -9.48
C HIS A 36 -10.77 5.23 -10.98
N LEU A 37 -11.23 6.44 -11.29
CA LEU A 37 -11.36 6.91 -12.68
C LEU A 37 -10.01 7.12 -13.35
N ALA A 38 -9.02 7.66 -12.62
CA ALA A 38 -7.65 7.79 -13.12
C ALA A 38 -7.03 6.42 -13.45
N VAL A 39 -7.25 5.43 -12.58
CA VAL A 39 -6.77 4.06 -12.78
C VAL A 39 -7.45 3.39 -13.97
N MET A 40 -8.79 3.46 -14.08
CA MET A 40 -9.52 2.90 -15.22
C MET A 40 -9.11 3.55 -16.55
N GLY A 41 -8.80 4.84 -16.54
CA GLY A 41 -8.28 5.57 -17.68
C GLY A 41 -6.77 5.36 -17.93
N GLN A 42 -6.10 4.52 -17.15
CA GLN A 42 -4.65 4.26 -17.21
C GLN A 42 -3.81 5.55 -17.15
N ARG A 43 -4.27 6.54 -16.37
CA ARG A 43 -3.65 7.87 -16.26
C ARG A 43 -2.59 7.90 -15.16
N VAL A 44 -1.42 7.30 -15.43
CA VAL A 44 -0.30 7.18 -14.47
C VAL A 44 -0.02 8.50 -13.74
N GLU A 45 0.15 9.61 -14.47
CA GLU A 45 0.47 10.89 -13.85
C GLU A 45 -0.68 11.48 -13.04
N ASN A 46 -1.94 11.32 -13.48
CA ASN A 46 -3.08 11.75 -12.66
C ASN A 46 -3.20 10.92 -11.39
N THR A 47 -2.96 9.61 -11.47
CA THR A 47 -2.93 8.71 -10.31
C THR A 47 -1.90 9.21 -9.29
N LYS A 48 -0.67 9.52 -9.73
CA LYS A 48 0.36 10.09 -8.84
C LYS A 48 -0.07 11.39 -8.19
N GLU A 49 -0.68 12.31 -8.94
CA GLU A 49 -1.16 13.58 -8.39
C GLU A 49 -2.26 13.40 -7.35
N LEU A 50 -3.18 12.45 -7.56
CA LEU A 50 -4.24 12.14 -6.60
C LEU A 50 -3.68 11.48 -5.32
N ILE A 51 -2.76 10.52 -5.45
CA ILE A 51 -2.08 9.89 -4.32
C ILE A 51 -1.32 10.93 -3.49
N LYS A 52 -0.55 11.81 -4.15
CA LYS A 52 0.17 12.91 -3.47
C LYS A 52 -0.75 13.87 -2.74
N ALA A 53 -1.97 14.03 -3.23
CA ALA A 53 -2.98 14.88 -2.63
C ALA A 53 -3.77 14.19 -1.50
N GLY A 54 -3.40 12.96 -1.12
CA GLY A 54 -3.99 12.23 0.00
C GLY A 54 -5.26 11.46 -0.34
N ALA A 55 -5.50 11.14 -1.62
CA ALA A 55 -6.63 10.29 -1.99
C ALA A 55 -6.54 8.91 -1.32
N ASP A 56 -7.66 8.40 -0.81
CA ASP A 56 -7.72 7.08 -0.19
C ASP A 56 -7.46 5.97 -1.23
N VAL A 57 -6.29 5.35 -1.14
CA VAL A 57 -5.81 4.27 -2.02
C VAL A 57 -6.55 2.95 -1.84
N ASN A 58 -7.29 2.79 -0.74
CA ASN A 58 -8.04 1.58 -0.39
C ASN A 58 -9.56 1.77 -0.44
N ALA A 59 -10.02 2.97 -0.77
CA ALA A 59 -11.43 3.27 -0.97
C ALA A 59 -12.03 2.34 -2.02
N VAL A 60 -13.30 1.94 -1.82
CA VAL A 60 -13.98 1.01 -2.73
C VAL A 60 -15.15 1.66 -3.46
N GLU A 61 -15.33 1.30 -4.73
CA GLU A 61 -16.56 1.64 -5.46
C GLU A 61 -17.77 0.82 -4.96
N ARG A 62 -18.99 1.22 -5.35
CA ARG A 62 -20.22 0.72 -4.72
C ARG A 62 -20.59 -0.72 -5.10
N SER A 63 -20.38 -1.09 -6.36
CA SER A 63 -21.02 -2.26 -6.99
C SER A 63 -20.32 -3.56 -6.64
N SER A 64 -19.02 -3.60 -6.92
CA SER A 64 -18.14 -4.76 -6.77
C SER A 64 -17.24 -4.65 -5.54
N LYS A 65 -17.22 -3.51 -4.86
CA LYS A 65 -16.23 -3.14 -3.84
C LYS A 65 -14.79 -3.17 -4.35
N PHE A 66 -14.59 -2.80 -5.62
CA PHE A 66 -13.23 -2.69 -6.16
C PHE A 66 -12.51 -1.50 -5.56
N ALA A 67 -11.35 -1.78 -4.95
CA ALA A 67 -10.35 -0.75 -4.65
C ALA A 67 -9.55 -0.38 -5.91
N PRO A 68 -8.87 0.79 -5.93
CA PRO A 68 -7.96 1.18 -7.01
C PRO A 68 -7.01 0.06 -7.45
N LEU A 69 -6.48 -0.72 -6.50
CA LEU A 69 -5.52 -1.80 -6.81
C LEU A 69 -6.16 -2.96 -7.60
N HIS A 70 -7.44 -3.29 -7.35
CA HIS A 70 -8.16 -4.28 -8.16
C HIS A 70 -8.26 -3.84 -9.62
N LEU A 71 -8.63 -2.57 -9.82
CA LEU A 71 -8.76 -1.98 -11.14
C LEU A 71 -7.42 -1.92 -11.86
N ALA A 72 -6.34 -1.54 -11.16
CA ALA A 72 -4.98 -1.48 -11.70
C ALA A 72 -4.50 -2.84 -12.22
N CYS A 73 -4.76 -3.91 -11.46
CA CYS A 73 -4.43 -5.27 -11.86
C CYS A 73 -5.27 -5.72 -13.07
N MET A 74 -6.56 -5.36 -13.08
CA MET A 74 -7.46 -5.68 -14.18
C MET A 74 -7.06 -4.98 -15.50
N VAL A 75 -6.63 -3.72 -15.45
CA VAL A 75 -6.15 -3.00 -16.66
C VAL A 75 -4.70 -3.32 -17.02
N ALA A 76 -3.99 -4.07 -16.16
CA ALA A 76 -2.60 -4.51 -16.33
C ALA A 76 -1.57 -3.38 -16.50
N GLU A 77 -1.79 -2.23 -15.85
CA GLU A 77 -0.85 -1.10 -15.89
C GLU A 77 0.10 -1.16 -14.69
N ILE A 78 1.29 -1.77 -14.90
CA ILE A 78 2.29 -2.04 -13.86
C ILE A 78 2.72 -0.77 -13.11
N LYS A 79 2.86 0.37 -13.79
CA LYS A 79 3.28 1.62 -13.14
C LYS A 79 2.25 2.09 -12.11
N ILE A 80 0.96 1.93 -12.41
CA ILE A 80 -0.11 2.28 -11.47
C ILE A 80 -0.12 1.31 -10.30
N VAL A 81 0.09 0.01 -10.53
CA VAL A 81 0.19 -1.00 -9.46
C VAL A 81 1.31 -0.61 -8.49
N GLU A 82 2.50 -0.29 -9.00
CA GLU A 82 3.63 0.12 -8.17
C GLU A 82 3.34 1.38 -7.35
N GLU A 83 2.75 2.42 -7.95
CA GLU A 83 2.41 3.65 -7.23
C GLU A 83 1.39 3.40 -6.12
N LEU A 84 0.37 2.58 -6.38
CA LEU A 84 -0.66 2.24 -5.39
C LEU A 84 -0.08 1.42 -4.23
N VAL A 85 0.75 0.43 -4.54
CA VAL A 85 1.44 -0.40 -3.53
C VAL A 85 2.37 0.46 -2.67
N LYS A 86 3.19 1.32 -3.29
CA LYS A 86 4.09 2.24 -2.57
C LYS A 86 3.32 3.18 -1.64
N ALA A 87 2.09 3.53 -2.00
CA ALA A 87 1.22 4.38 -1.21
C ALA A 87 0.40 3.63 -0.13
N GLY A 88 0.65 2.34 0.10
CA GLY A 88 -0.07 1.55 1.11
C GLY A 88 -1.35 0.88 0.62
N GLY A 89 -1.44 0.62 -0.69
CA GLY A 89 -2.53 -0.18 -1.26
C GLY A 89 -2.54 -1.60 -0.72
N ASN A 90 -3.69 -2.04 -0.20
CA ASN A 90 -3.85 -3.35 0.41
C ASN A 90 -3.93 -4.46 -0.65
N VAL A 91 -2.83 -5.20 -0.81
CA VAL A 91 -2.69 -6.31 -1.76
C VAL A 91 -3.55 -7.54 -1.43
N GLU A 92 -4.08 -7.62 -0.20
CA GLU A 92 -4.93 -8.72 0.27
C GLU A 92 -6.41 -8.28 0.45
N GLN A 93 -6.75 -7.05 0.09
CA GLN A 93 -8.13 -6.54 0.21
C GLN A 93 -9.06 -7.37 -0.65
N LYS A 94 -10.16 -7.85 -0.06
CA LYS A 94 -11.17 -8.62 -0.79
C LYS A 94 -12.28 -7.72 -1.31
N ASP A 95 -12.66 -7.95 -2.56
CA ASP A 95 -13.85 -7.37 -3.17
C ASP A 95 -15.14 -8.06 -2.69
N LYS A 96 -16.28 -7.72 -3.31
CA LYS A 96 -17.59 -8.32 -3.00
C LYS A 96 -17.66 -9.82 -3.33
N PHE A 97 -16.82 -10.31 -4.24
CA PHE A 97 -16.75 -11.70 -4.68
C PHE A 97 -15.71 -12.52 -3.90
N GLY A 98 -15.04 -11.91 -2.91
CA GLY A 98 -13.99 -12.56 -2.13
C GLY A 98 -12.64 -12.65 -2.85
N LYS A 99 -12.49 -11.96 -3.99
CA LYS A 99 -11.27 -11.92 -4.80
C LYS A 99 -10.36 -10.77 -4.37
N THR A 100 -9.07 -11.02 -4.45
CA THR A 100 -7.99 -10.06 -4.18
C THR A 100 -7.55 -9.36 -5.46
N PRO A 101 -6.80 -8.25 -5.40
CA PRO A 101 -6.23 -7.62 -6.60
C PRO A 101 -5.43 -8.58 -7.48
N MET A 102 -4.71 -9.53 -6.87
CA MET A 102 -3.92 -10.52 -7.59
C MET A 102 -4.76 -11.43 -8.49
N ASP A 103 -5.99 -11.76 -8.10
CA ASP A 103 -6.92 -12.57 -8.89
C ASP A 103 -7.33 -11.88 -10.20
N TYR A 104 -7.14 -10.55 -10.29
CA TYR A 104 -7.45 -9.75 -11.47
C TYR A 104 -6.23 -9.48 -12.36
N ALA A 105 -5.02 -9.89 -11.98
CA ALA A 105 -3.75 -9.55 -12.66
C ALA A 105 -3.50 -10.26 -14.02
N ARG A 106 -4.55 -10.55 -14.80
CA ARG A 106 -4.58 -11.07 -16.20
C ARG A 106 -3.28 -11.70 -16.71
N ASN A 107 -2.85 -12.82 -16.13
CA ASN A 107 -1.61 -13.55 -16.49
C ASN A 107 -0.31 -12.73 -16.53
N SER A 108 -0.27 -11.47 -16.07
CA SER A 108 0.96 -10.70 -15.95
C SER A 108 1.79 -11.29 -14.81
N LYS A 109 2.97 -11.77 -15.16
CA LYS A 109 3.92 -12.33 -14.19
C LYS A 109 4.49 -11.21 -13.32
N GLU A 110 4.75 -10.07 -13.93
CA GLU A 110 5.35 -8.89 -13.31
C GLU A 110 4.45 -8.31 -12.23
N ILE A 111 3.14 -8.12 -12.52
CA ILE A 111 2.18 -7.65 -11.52
C ILE A 111 2.05 -8.64 -10.36
N LYS A 112 1.97 -9.94 -10.66
CA LYS A 112 1.89 -10.98 -9.62
C LYS A 112 3.12 -10.98 -8.72
N GLU A 113 4.30 -10.82 -9.30
CA GLU A 113 5.56 -10.74 -8.56
C GLU A 113 5.59 -9.52 -7.62
N VAL A 114 5.19 -8.34 -8.10
CA VAL A 114 5.09 -7.14 -7.26
C VAL A 114 4.15 -7.37 -6.08
N LEU A 115 2.96 -7.94 -6.32
CA LEU A 115 1.98 -8.19 -5.27
C LEU A 115 2.42 -9.27 -4.27
N GLU A 116 3.05 -10.36 -4.74
CA GLU A 116 3.59 -11.41 -3.85
C GLU A 116 4.72 -10.87 -2.98
N ASN A 117 5.63 -10.08 -3.55
CA ASN A 117 6.75 -9.49 -2.78
C ASN A 117 6.23 -8.62 -1.62
N VAL A 118 5.20 -7.80 -1.88
CA VAL A 118 4.59 -6.95 -0.85
C VAL A 118 3.86 -7.78 0.20
N LYS A 119 3.12 -8.81 -0.23
CA LYS A 119 2.43 -9.73 0.68
C LYS A 119 3.40 -10.45 1.61
N MET A 120 4.54 -10.91 1.09
CA MET A 120 5.58 -11.56 1.88
C MET A 120 6.26 -10.58 2.85
N ALA A 121 6.54 -9.35 2.40
CA ALA A 121 7.06 -8.30 3.27
C ALA A 121 6.09 -7.96 4.42
N ASN A 122 4.79 -7.85 4.14
CA ASN A 122 3.78 -7.59 5.16
C ASN A 122 3.68 -8.72 6.20
N LYS A 123 3.76 -9.99 5.76
CA LYS A 123 3.79 -11.14 6.68
C LYS A 123 5.03 -11.18 7.57
N GLN A 124 6.19 -10.81 7.02
CA GLN A 124 7.43 -10.69 7.81
C GLN A 124 7.31 -9.56 8.83
N GLY A 125 6.73 -8.42 8.44
CA GLY A 125 6.42 -7.32 9.34
C GLY A 125 5.50 -7.74 10.50
N GLU A 126 4.38 -8.40 10.19
CA GLU A 126 3.42 -8.90 11.19
C GLU A 126 4.07 -9.91 12.16
N PHE A 127 4.96 -10.77 11.65
CA PHE A 127 5.72 -11.71 12.49
C PHE A 127 6.65 -10.97 13.45
N LEU A 128 7.35 -9.93 12.99
CA LEU A 128 8.21 -9.11 13.82
C LEU A 128 7.40 -8.31 14.86
N GLU A 129 6.26 -7.72 14.51
CA GLU A 129 5.37 -7.05 15.47
C GLU A 129 4.89 -8.02 16.55
N LYS A 130 4.46 -9.23 16.19
CA LYS A 130 4.08 -10.27 17.17
C LYS A 130 5.26 -10.67 18.05
N LEU A 131 6.46 -10.80 17.49
CA LEU A 131 7.66 -11.11 18.27
C LEU A 131 8.00 -9.98 19.25
N VAL A 132 7.88 -8.71 18.84
CA VAL A 132 8.10 -7.54 19.69
C VAL A 132 7.06 -7.47 20.81
N VAL A 133 5.77 -7.65 20.52
CA VAL A 133 4.69 -7.62 21.52
C VAL A 133 4.81 -8.78 22.52
N VAL A 134 5.18 -9.98 22.06
CA VAL A 134 5.50 -11.10 22.96
C VAL A 134 6.77 -10.78 23.77
N SER A 135 7.76 -10.15 23.12
CA SER A 135 8.97 -9.73 23.81
C SER A 135 8.69 -8.65 24.85
N GLU A 136 7.68 -7.78 24.78
CA GLU A 136 7.40 -6.80 25.84
C GLU A 136 7.03 -7.45 27.19
N SER A 137 6.49 -8.69 27.16
CA SER A 137 6.37 -9.55 28.36
C SER A 137 7.66 -10.27 28.77
N THR A 138 8.70 -10.17 27.94
CA THR A 138 10.04 -10.79 28.07
C THR A 138 11.19 -9.77 28.03
N VAL A 139 10.95 -8.45 27.88
CA VAL A 139 11.98 -7.43 27.61
C VAL A 139 12.91 -7.32 28.81
N ALA A 140 12.38 -7.51 30.02
CA ALA A 140 13.18 -7.68 31.23
C ALA A 140 14.13 -8.88 31.11
N GLY A 141 13.67 -10.02 30.57
CA GLY A 141 14.48 -11.23 30.38
C GLY A 141 15.54 -11.10 29.28
N VAL A 142 15.25 -10.41 28.17
CA VAL A 142 16.23 -10.20 27.08
C VAL A 142 17.25 -9.11 27.43
N ILE A 143 16.85 -8.06 28.17
CA ILE A 143 17.79 -7.06 28.70
C ILE A 143 18.70 -7.70 29.74
N MET A 144 18.16 -8.47 30.69
CA MET A 144 18.98 -9.20 31.68
C MET A 144 19.91 -10.21 31.01
N ALA A 145 19.44 -11.00 30.03
CA ALA A 145 20.30 -11.95 29.30
C ALA A 145 21.37 -11.24 28.46
N LYS A 146 21.09 -10.05 27.90
CA LYS A 146 22.10 -9.25 27.17
C LYS A 146 23.10 -8.59 28.10
N GLU A 147 22.72 -8.18 29.32
CA GLU A 147 23.65 -7.64 30.32
C GLU A 147 24.51 -8.73 30.95
N GLU A 148 23.96 -9.92 31.24
CA GLU A 148 24.74 -11.08 31.72
C GLU A 148 25.76 -11.56 30.67
N LEU A 149 25.36 -11.65 29.39
CA LEU A 149 26.29 -11.99 28.30
C LEU A 149 27.39 -10.93 28.11
N LYS A 150 27.07 -9.65 28.30
CA LYS A 150 28.04 -8.55 28.18
C LYS A 150 29.04 -8.52 29.34
N ASN A 151 28.59 -8.86 30.55
CA ASN A 151 29.46 -8.97 31.72
C ASN A 151 30.36 -10.21 31.66
N MET A 152 29.90 -11.31 31.05
CA MET A 152 30.74 -12.49 30.79
C MET A 152 31.84 -12.23 29.76
N ASP A 153 31.59 -11.40 28.74
CA ASP A 153 32.61 -11.01 27.74
C ASP A 153 33.66 -10.01 28.27
N GLU A 154 33.40 -9.35 29.41
CA GLU A 154 34.33 -8.42 30.08
C GLU A 154 35.20 -9.16 31.13
N GLU A 155 34.67 -10.11 31.89
CA GLU A 155 35.47 -10.92 32.83
C GLU A 155 36.51 -11.83 32.15
N VAL A 156 36.30 -12.20 30.89
CA VAL A 156 37.28 -12.99 30.11
C VAL A 156 38.47 -12.13 29.62
N LYS A 157 38.35 -10.80 29.61
CA LYS A 157 39.41 -9.90 29.13
C LYS A 157 40.37 -9.40 30.21
N ASP A 158 39.96 -9.44 31.48
CA ASP A 158 40.77 -8.98 32.61
C ASP A 158 41.56 -10.12 33.30
N GLY A 159 41.45 -11.36 32.80
CA GLY A 159 42.11 -12.56 33.34
C GLY A 159 43.40 -13.00 32.63
N GLU A 160 43.79 -12.34 31.53
CA GLU A 160 45.07 -12.61 30.84
C GLU A 160 45.90 -11.31 30.73
N LEU A 161 46.57 -10.94 31.83
CA LEU A 161 47.96 -10.44 31.92
C LEU A 161 48.31 -9.99 33.35
#